data_AF-A0A7C3XG52-F1
#
_entry.id   AF-A0A7C3XG52-F1
#
_cell.length_a   1.000
_cell.length_b   1.000
_cell.length_c   1.000
_cell.angle_alpha   90.00
_cell.angle_beta   90.00
_cell.angle_gamma   90.00
#
_symmetry.space_group_name_H-M   'P 1'
#
loop_
_entity.id
_entity.type
_entity.pdbx_description
1 polymer ?
#
loop_
_entity_poly.entity_id
_entity_poly.type
_entity_poly.pdbx_seq_one_letter_code
_entity_poly.pdbx_strand_id
1 'polypeptide(L)'
;MTHTLHRSGTVESLSIDYPILVIAAQGINSKDSAPKFRKALEIILKHNPVNFGDMRTGNYFRKGLKPILNSTKENSIVHGVFTNKKDLEECLKELKEADLGLSVVVSGLFSEVWPTLKNIGLKPHSLNISLGVFGKKELLPEQDILDITTMCGHHCVSPLLVKKMISDIKRDKISIEEAARELAKPCVCGVFNPLRAEELLEKILKKSGG
;
A
#
# COMPACT_ATOMS: atom_id res chain seq x y z
N MET A 1 11.24 -3.69 10.18
CA MET A 1 9.83 -3.24 10.15
C MET A 1 9.10 -3.97 9.03
N THR A 2 7.93 -4.51 9.33
CA THR A 2 7.14 -5.35 8.44
C THR A 2 6.27 -4.49 7.50
N HIS A 3 6.91 -3.70 6.63
CA HIS A 3 6.37 -2.62 5.77
C HIS A 3 4.86 -2.69 5.46
N THR A 4 4.40 -3.80 4.90
CA THR A 4 3.01 -4.04 4.48
C THR A 4 2.51 -5.42 4.90
N LEU A 5 3.30 -6.17 5.68
CA LEU A 5 3.02 -7.57 5.99
C LEU A 5 1.80 -7.76 6.89
N HIS A 6 1.62 -6.85 7.86
CA HIS A 6 0.52 -6.90 8.80
C HIS A 6 -0.51 -5.84 8.43
N ARG A 7 -1.53 -6.27 7.69
CA ARG A 7 -2.74 -5.51 7.39
C ARG A 7 -3.93 -6.28 7.93
N SER A 8 -4.76 -5.61 8.71
CA SER A 8 -5.97 -6.21 9.26
C SER A 8 -7.18 -5.89 8.40
N GLY A 9 -8.14 -6.81 8.38
CA GLY A 9 -9.36 -6.68 7.61
C GLY A 9 -10.02 -8.02 7.37
N THR A 10 -11.25 -7.98 6.85
CA THR A 10 -11.91 -9.19 6.36
C THR A 10 -11.31 -9.62 5.02
N VAL A 11 -11.58 -10.87 4.60
CA VAL A 11 -11.13 -11.40 3.31
C VAL A 11 -11.64 -10.50 2.17
N GLU A 12 -12.89 -10.06 2.24
CA GLU A 12 -13.51 -9.20 1.23
C GLU A 12 -12.76 -7.87 1.14
N SER A 13 -12.51 -7.22 2.28
CA SER A 13 -11.80 -5.94 2.31
C SER A 13 -10.34 -6.04 1.85
N LEU A 14 -9.67 -7.16 2.11
CA LEU A 14 -8.28 -7.39 1.70
C LEU A 14 -8.15 -7.85 0.24
N SER A 15 -9.25 -8.28 -0.39
CA SER A 15 -9.27 -8.73 -1.79
C SER A 15 -9.06 -7.59 -2.82
N ILE A 16 -9.06 -6.34 -2.35
CA ILE A 16 -8.79 -5.13 -3.13
C ILE A 16 -7.50 -4.43 -2.69
N ASP A 17 -6.59 -5.13 -2.03
CA ASP A 17 -5.42 -4.51 -1.40
C ASP A 17 -4.10 -5.20 -1.77
N TYR A 18 -3.49 -4.72 -2.87
CA TYR A 18 -2.27 -5.28 -3.43
C TYR A 18 -1.13 -4.26 -3.46
N PRO A 19 -0.54 -3.89 -2.31
CA PRO A 19 0.65 -3.06 -2.29
C PRO A 19 1.86 -3.88 -2.75
N ILE A 20 2.66 -3.28 -3.63
CA ILE A 20 3.96 -3.78 -4.02
C ILE A 20 5.06 -2.82 -3.58
N LEU A 21 6.26 -3.35 -3.34
CA LEU A 21 7.47 -2.56 -3.17
C LEU A 21 8.58 -3.14 -4.03
N VAL A 22 9.38 -2.26 -4.63
CA VAL A 22 10.57 -2.62 -5.40
C VAL A 22 11.79 -2.08 -4.67
N ILE A 23 12.74 -2.97 -4.36
CA ILE A 23 13.87 -2.69 -3.47
C ILE A 23 15.15 -3.35 -3.99
N ALA A 24 16.28 -2.68 -3.78
CA ALA A 24 17.61 -3.24 -3.96
C ALA A 24 18.10 -3.89 -2.66
N ALA A 25 18.77 -5.03 -2.78
CA ALA A 25 19.58 -5.60 -1.72
C ALA A 25 20.78 -4.67 -1.45
N GLN A 26 20.76 -4.02 -0.29
CA GLN A 26 21.77 -3.05 0.11
C GLN A 26 23.16 -3.69 0.14
N GLY A 27 24.12 -3.03 -0.50
CA GLY A 27 25.50 -3.52 -0.61
C GLY A 27 25.71 -4.63 -1.65
N ILE A 28 24.65 -5.15 -2.28
CA ILE A 28 24.73 -6.17 -3.33
C ILE A 28 24.42 -5.56 -4.70
N ASN A 29 23.24 -5.00 -4.87
CA ASN A 29 22.77 -4.42 -6.14
C ASN A 29 22.19 -3.00 -5.98
N SER A 30 22.48 -2.34 -4.85
CA SER A 30 22.05 -0.96 -4.60
C SER A 30 22.84 0.05 -5.43
N LYS A 31 24.14 -0.19 -5.68
CA LYS A 31 25.00 0.74 -6.41
C LYS A 31 24.41 1.12 -7.78
N ASP A 32 24.37 2.41 -8.10
CA ASP A 32 23.88 2.96 -9.37
C ASP A 32 22.43 2.54 -9.72
N SER A 33 21.60 2.21 -8.72
CA SER A 33 20.23 1.71 -8.92
C SER A 33 19.16 2.79 -9.14
N ALA A 34 19.51 4.07 -9.00
CA ALA A 34 18.54 5.17 -9.14
C ALA A 34 17.76 5.13 -10.49
N PRO A 35 18.40 4.90 -11.66
CA PRO A 35 17.66 4.76 -12.93
C PRO A 35 16.75 3.53 -12.97
N LYS A 36 17.13 2.44 -12.29
CA LYS A 36 16.32 1.22 -12.20
C LYS A 36 15.05 1.47 -11.38
N PHE A 37 15.16 2.18 -10.26
CA PHE A 37 13.99 2.59 -9.48
C PHE A 37 13.07 3.54 -10.24
N ARG A 38 13.64 4.48 -11.00
CA ARG A 38 12.85 5.35 -11.89
C ARG A 38 12.06 4.52 -12.89
N LYS A 39 12.73 3.58 -13.58
CA LYS A 39 12.08 2.70 -14.55
C LYS A 39 10.98 1.83 -13.92
N ALA A 40 11.23 1.28 -12.73
CA ALA A 40 10.23 0.52 -11.98
C ALA A 40 9.01 1.38 -11.62
N LEU A 41 9.23 2.62 -11.17
CA LEU A 41 8.14 3.56 -10.87
C LEU A 41 7.36 3.95 -12.13
N GLU A 42 8.03 4.19 -13.25
CA GLU A 42 7.37 4.44 -14.55
C GLU A 42 6.49 3.27 -14.97
N ILE A 43 6.94 2.03 -14.76
CA ILE A 43 6.12 0.83 -15.01
C ILE A 43 4.91 0.81 -14.08
N ILE A 44 5.10 0.98 -12.77
CA ILE A 44 4.01 1.02 -11.78
C ILE A 44 2.92 2.02 -12.19
N LEU A 45 3.31 3.22 -12.64
CA LEU A 45 2.38 4.28 -13.00
C LEU A 45 1.55 4.01 -14.27
N LYS A 46 1.96 3.06 -15.12
CA LYS A 46 1.19 2.66 -16.31
C LYS A 46 -0.02 1.81 -15.98
N HIS A 47 -0.03 1.15 -14.82
CA HIS A 47 -0.99 0.11 -14.44
C HIS A 47 -1.96 0.60 -13.36
N ASN A 48 -2.40 1.85 -13.44
CA ASN A 48 -3.49 2.41 -12.62
C ASN A 48 -3.34 2.27 -11.08
N PRO A 49 -2.18 2.58 -10.48
CA PRO A 49 -2.03 2.49 -9.04
C PRO A 49 -2.91 3.53 -8.33
N VAL A 50 -3.59 3.14 -7.26
CA VAL A 50 -4.42 4.05 -6.44
C VAL A 50 -3.58 4.87 -5.46
N ASN A 51 -2.35 4.43 -5.20
CA ASN A 51 -1.33 5.20 -4.50
C ASN A 51 0.05 4.71 -4.93
N PHE A 52 1.04 5.58 -4.79
CA PHE A 52 2.43 5.25 -5.06
C PHE A 52 3.34 6.21 -4.27
N GLY A 53 4.61 5.84 -4.17
CA GLY A 53 5.57 6.67 -3.49
C GLY A 53 6.98 6.12 -3.52
N ASP A 54 7.87 6.90 -2.93
CA ASP A 54 9.27 6.56 -2.74
C ASP A 54 9.63 6.85 -1.28
N MET A 55 10.30 5.90 -0.61
CA MET A 55 10.66 6.02 0.81
C MET A 55 11.49 7.28 1.12
N ARG A 56 12.29 7.80 0.18
CA ARG A 56 13.11 9.01 0.40
C ARG A 56 12.33 10.30 0.17
N THR A 57 11.37 10.28 -0.74
CA THR A 57 10.70 11.49 -1.24
C THR A 57 9.34 11.72 -0.60
N GLY A 58 8.55 10.66 -0.42
CA GLY A 58 7.18 10.73 0.09
C GLY A 58 6.18 9.93 -0.74
N ASN A 59 4.90 10.19 -0.47
CA ASN A 59 3.76 9.62 -1.20
C ASN A 59 3.09 10.64 -2.14
N TYR A 60 2.30 10.12 -3.07
CA TYR A 60 1.55 10.90 -4.07
C TYR A 60 0.65 11.97 -3.44
N PHE A 61 -0.11 11.63 -2.39
CA PHE A 61 -1.04 12.55 -1.73
C PHE A 61 -0.37 13.74 -1.02
N ARG A 62 0.93 13.68 -0.73
CA ARG A 62 1.70 14.79 -0.13
C ARG A 62 2.58 15.54 -1.12
N LYS A 63 3.17 14.85 -2.08
CA LYS A 63 4.21 15.41 -2.96
C LYS A 63 3.75 15.56 -4.40
N GLY A 64 2.72 14.84 -4.81
CA GLY A 64 2.30 14.74 -6.21
C GLY A 64 3.28 13.93 -7.06
N LEU A 65 2.93 13.75 -8.33
CA LEU A 65 3.65 12.87 -9.26
C LEU A 65 5.08 13.35 -9.56
N LYS A 66 5.26 14.62 -9.97
CA LYS A 66 6.55 15.13 -10.47
C LYS A 66 7.69 14.98 -9.46
N PRO A 67 7.52 15.35 -8.17
CA PRO A 67 8.61 15.19 -7.21
C PRO A 67 8.98 13.72 -6.99
N ILE A 68 8.02 12.81 -6.93
CA ILE A 68 8.28 11.38 -6.69
C ILE A 68 9.04 10.78 -7.87
N LEU A 69 8.60 11.07 -9.10
CA LEU A 69 9.23 10.52 -10.31
C LEU A 69 10.67 11.01 -10.52
N ASN A 70 10.96 12.26 -10.14
CA ASN A 70 12.25 12.90 -10.41
C ASN A 70 13.26 12.82 -9.26
N SER A 71 12.92 12.18 -8.14
CA SER A 71 13.76 12.18 -6.93
C SER A 71 14.27 10.79 -6.53
N THR A 72 14.20 9.80 -7.40
CA THR A 72 14.72 8.44 -7.13
C THR A 72 16.23 8.47 -6.88
N LYS A 73 16.68 7.77 -5.84
CA LYS A 73 18.09 7.69 -5.40
C LYS A 73 18.54 6.23 -5.32
N GLU A 74 19.83 6.02 -5.08
CA GLU A 74 20.46 4.70 -4.97
C GLU A 74 19.85 3.79 -3.89
N ASN A 75 19.26 4.38 -2.86
CA ASN A 75 18.57 3.66 -1.78
C ASN A 75 17.07 3.99 -1.73
N SER A 76 16.50 4.34 -2.88
CA SER A 76 15.05 4.42 -3.02
C SER A 76 14.40 3.07 -2.75
N ILE A 77 13.14 3.14 -2.33
CA ILE A 77 12.23 1.99 -2.32
C ILE A 77 10.94 2.53 -2.91
N VAL A 78 10.61 2.07 -4.11
CA VAL A 78 9.43 2.56 -4.84
C VAL A 78 8.27 1.62 -4.57
N HIS A 79 7.09 2.21 -4.42
CA HIS A 79 5.87 1.51 -4.02
C HIS A 79 4.74 1.81 -5.01
N GLY A 80 3.85 0.84 -5.17
CA GLY A 80 2.58 0.99 -5.89
C GLY A 80 1.49 0.22 -5.15
N VAL A 81 0.26 0.70 -5.21
CA VAL A 81 -0.90 0.04 -4.60
C VAL A 81 -1.94 -0.19 -5.68
N PHE A 82 -2.32 -1.45 -5.88
CA PHE A 82 -3.36 -1.84 -6.82
C PHE A 82 -4.58 -2.39 -6.08
N THR A 83 -5.74 -2.28 -6.71
CA THR A 83 -7.02 -2.74 -6.14
C THR A 83 -7.64 -3.91 -6.89
N ASN A 84 -7.03 -4.33 -8.00
CA ASN A 84 -7.48 -5.49 -8.74
C ASN A 84 -6.30 -6.31 -9.26
N LYS A 85 -6.57 -7.59 -9.49
CA LYS A 85 -5.57 -8.56 -9.94
C LYS A 85 -5.03 -8.28 -11.34
N LYS A 86 -5.84 -7.68 -12.23
CA LYS A 86 -5.44 -7.42 -13.61
C LYS A 86 -4.31 -6.38 -13.67
N ASP A 87 -4.50 -5.23 -13.04
CA ASP A 87 -3.47 -4.17 -12.99
C ASP A 87 -2.19 -4.67 -12.28
N LEU A 88 -2.34 -5.44 -11.21
CA LEU A 88 -1.21 -6.10 -10.54
C LEU A 88 -0.48 -7.05 -11.50
N GLU A 89 -1.20 -7.91 -12.21
CA GLU A 89 -0.65 -8.90 -13.15
C GLU A 89 0.13 -8.22 -14.28
N GLU A 90 -0.47 -7.21 -14.92
CA GLU A 90 0.13 -6.46 -16.01
C GLU A 90 1.38 -5.69 -15.54
N CYS A 91 1.35 -5.10 -14.35
CA CYS A 91 2.52 -4.47 -13.74
C CYS A 91 3.66 -5.45 -13.48
N LEU A 92 3.36 -6.60 -12.86
CA LEU A 92 4.38 -7.61 -12.56
C LEU A 92 4.97 -8.23 -13.82
N LYS A 93 4.16 -8.38 -14.88
CA LYS A 93 4.62 -8.83 -16.18
C LYS A 93 5.62 -7.85 -16.80
N GLU A 94 5.29 -6.56 -16.83
CA GLU A 94 6.21 -5.54 -17.39
C GLU A 94 7.47 -5.38 -16.52
N LEU A 95 7.36 -5.49 -15.20
CA LEU A 95 8.53 -5.51 -14.29
C LEU A 95 9.44 -6.71 -14.54
N LYS A 96 8.86 -7.89 -14.80
CA LYS A 96 9.60 -9.10 -15.17
C LYS A 96 10.33 -8.92 -16.49
N GLU A 97 9.65 -8.40 -17.51
CA GLU A 97 10.23 -8.14 -18.84
C GLU A 97 11.35 -7.09 -18.80
N ALA A 98 11.25 -6.12 -17.90
CA ALA A 98 12.27 -5.08 -17.73
C ALA A 98 13.57 -5.57 -17.06
N ASP A 99 13.54 -6.73 -16.39
CA ASP A 99 14.69 -7.40 -15.74
C ASP A 99 15.65 -6.44 -15.03
N LEU A 100 15.12 -5.59 -14.15
CA LEU A 100 15.88 -4.51 -13.52
C LEU A 100 16.91 -5.02 -12.50
N GLY A 101 16.87 -6.32 -12.18
CA GLY A 101 17.68 -6.93 -11.12
C GLY A 101 17.34 -6.40 -9.72
N LEU A 102 16.10 -5.94 -9.51
CA LEU A 102 15.57 -5.47 -8.23
C LEU A 102 14.59 -6.50 -7.65
N SER A 103 14.52 -6.58 -6.33
CA SER A 103 13.54 -7.43 -5.65
C SER A 103 12.16 -6.76 -5.68
N VAL A 104 11.13 -7.55 -5.98
CA VAL A 104 9.72 -7.12 -5.94
C VAL A 104 9.01 -7.90 -4.84
N VAL A 105 8.43 -7.22 -3.87
CA VAL A 105 7.57 -7.83 -2.85
C VAL A 105 6.13 -7.46 -3.15
N VAL A 106 5.26 -8.47 -3.18
CA VAL A 106 3.82 -8.32 -3.35
C VAL A 106 3.15 -8.70 -2.03
N SER A 107 2.29 -7.83 -1.52
CA SER A 107 1.45 -8.16 -0.37
C SER A 107 0.00 -8.33 -0.81
N GLY A 108 -0.72 -9.20 -0.12
CA GLY A 108 -2.12 -9.49 -0.41
C GLY A 108 -2.48 -10.88 0.12
N LEU A 109 -3.75 -11.25 -0.03
CA LEU A 109 -4.22 -12.60 0.30
C LEU A 109 -3.53 -13.62 -0.61
N PHE A 110 -2.99 -14.69 -0.03
CA PHE A 110 -2.30 -15.73 -0.82
C PHE A 110 -3.21 -16.41 -1.83
N SER A 111 -4.50 -16.59 -1.49
CA SER A 111 -5.52 -17.11 -2.41
C SER A 111 -5.67 -16.25 -3.67
N GLU A 112 -5.36 -14.95 -3.58
CA GLU A 112 -5.47 -13.99 -4.68
C GLU A 112 -4.14 -13.80 -5.41
N VAL A 113 -3.03 -13.69 -4.68
CA VAL A 113 -1.70 -13.39 -5.24
C VAL A 113 -1.10 -14.59 -5.96
N TRP A 114 -1.26 -15.83 -5.46
CA TRP A 114 -0.63 -17.00 -6.08
C TRP A 114 -1.14 -17.29 -7.49
N PRO A 115 -2.46 -17.30 -7.74
CA PRO A 115 -2.99 -17.45 -9.09
C PRO A 115 -2.43 -16.38 -10.04
N THR A 116 -2.39 -15.12 -9.61
CA THR A 116 -1.84 -14.00 -10.39
C THR A 116 -0.38 -14.25 -10.77
N LEU A 117 0.47 -14.65 -9.82
CA LEU A 117 1.88 -14.97 -10.11
C LEU A 117 2.02 -16.17 -11.06
N LYS A 118 1.19 -17.20 -10.90
CA LYS A 118 1.21 -18.39 -11.75
C LYS A 118 0.86 -18.06 -13.20
N ASN A 119 -0.12 -17.19 -13.44
CA ASN A 119 -0.55 -16.78 -14.79
C ASN A 119 0.58 -16.16 -15.61
N ILE A 120 1.46 -15.39 -14.95
CA ILE A 120 2.62 -14.73 -15.58
C ILE A 120 3.92 -15.53 -15.46
N GLY A 121 3.83 -16.79 -15.03
CA GLY A 121 4.97 -17.69 -14.90
C GLY A 121 6.03 -17.16 -13.92
N LEU A 122 5.60 -16.58 -12.80
CA LEU A 122 6.44 -16.20 -11.68
C LEU A 122 6.26 -17.17 -10.51
N LYS A 123 7.34 -17.36 -9.73
CA LYS A 123 7.32 -18.12 -8.48
C LYS A 123 7.99 -17.27 -7.39
N PRO A 124 7.38 -17.13 -6.21
CA PRO A 124 8.01 -16.40 -5.12
C PRO A 124 9.24 -17.17 -4.62
N HIS A 125 10.33 -16.48 -4.34
CA HIS A 125 11.54 -17.08 -3.75
C HIS A 125 11.47 -17.15 -2.22
N SER A 126 10.67 -16.31 -1.57
CA SER A 126 10.44 -16.31 -0.13
C SER A 126 9.03 -15.82 0.19
N LEU A 127 8.52 -16.25 1.35
CA LEU A 127 7.18 -15.93 1.83
C LEU A 127 7.26 -15.40 3.25
N ASN A 128 6.51 -14.33 3.51
CA ASN A 128 6.32 -13.80 4.85
C ASN A 128 4.85 -13.93 5.24
N ILE A 129 4.59 -14.44 6.44
CA ILE A 129 3.23 -14.63 6.97
C ILE A 129 3.12 -13.83 8.26
N SER A 130 2.08 -13.02 8.36
CA SER A 130 1.74 -12.39 9.64
C SER A 130 0.97 -13.38 10.51
N LEU A 131 1.49 -13.67 11.71
CA LEU A 131 0.80 -14.49 12.70
C LEU A 131 -0.29 -13.74 13.48
N GLY A 132 -0.47 -12.44 13.19
CA GLY A 132 -1.41 -11.58 13.90
C GLY A 132 -0.79 -10.91 15.14
N VAL A 133 -1.68 -10.33 15.96
CA VAL A 133 -1.31 -9.61 17.19
C VAL A 133 -1.64 -10.47 18.41
N PHE A 134 -0.71 -10.51 19.37
CA PHE A 134 -0.81 -11.28 20.62
C PHE A 134 -0.62 -10.36 21.84
N GLY A 135 -1.13 -10.76 23.01
CA GLY A 135 -1.03 -10.00 24.26
C GLY A 135 -2.31 -9.21 24.61
N LYS A 136 -2.15 -8.03 25.24
CA LYS A 136 -3.23 -7.17 25.72
C LYS A 136 -3.94 -6.42 24.59
N LYS A 137 -4.70 -7.16 23.75
CA LYS A 137 -5.39 -6.62 22.57
C LYS A 137 -6.45 -5.57 22.93
N GLU A 138 -6.96 -5.59 24.15
CA GLU A 138 -7.89 -4.61 24.71
C GLU A 138 -7.33 -3.17 24.79
N LEU A 139 -6.00 -3.03 24.73
CA LEU A 139 -5.35 -1.71 24.67
C LEU A 139 -5.25 -1.15 23.24
N LEU A 140 -5.54 -1.97 22.23
CA LEU A 140 -5.51 -1.55 20.83
C LEU A 140 -6.76 -0.75 20.47
N PRO A 141 -6.69 0.10 19.44
CA PRO A 141 -7.88 0.66 18.82
C PRO A 141 -8.87 -0.43 18.41
N GLU A 142 -10.15 -0.07 18.33
CA GLU A 142 -11.20 -0.94 17.80
C GLU A 142 -10.84 -1.45 16.38
N GLN A 143 -11.32 -2.65 16.04
CA GLN A 143 -10.93 -3.35 14.81
C GLN A 143 -11.18 -2.51 13.55
N ASP A 144 -12.30 -1.80 13.47
CA ASP A 144 -12.63 -0.92 12.34
C ASP A 144 -11.58 0.21 12.16
N ILE A 145 -10.98 0.69 13.24
CA ILE A 145 -9.89 1.68 13.20
C ILE A 145 -8.54 1.02 12.87
N LEU A 146 -8.30 -0.20 13.38
CA LEU A 146 -7.11 -0.99 13.04
C LEU A 146 -7.05 -1.31 11.55
N ASP A 147 -8.17 -1.67 10.93
CA ASP A 147 -8.24 -2.03 9.50
C ASP A 147 -7.79 -0.87 8.60
N ILE A 148 -7.94 0.37 9.07
CA ILE A 148 -7.45 1.56 8.40
C ILE A 148 -5.99 1.84 8.77
N THR A 149 -5.66 1.90 10.06
CA THR A 149 -4.32 2.34 10.52
C THR A 149 -3.20 1.36 10.17
N THR A 150 -3.49 0.06 10.08
CA THR A 150 -2.52 -0.99 9.72
C THR A 150 -2.11 -0.94 8.25
N MET A 151 -2.84 -0.27 7.35
CA MET A 151 -2.47 -0.18 5.93
C MET A 151 -1.10 0.48 5.69
N CYS A 152 -0.69 1.43 6.54
CA CYS A 152 0.64 2.02 6.43
C CYS A 152 1.76 1.03 6.82
N GLY A 153 1.44 -0.01 7.60
CA GLY A 153 2.34 -0.95 8.29
C GLY A 153 3.33 -0.33 9.30
N HIS A 154 3.54 0.98 9.24
CA HIS A 154 4.30 1.78 10.20
C HIS A 154 3.44 2.45 11.27
N HIS A 155 2.11 2.29 11.18
CA HIS A 155 1.15 2.98 12.06
C HIS A 155 1.33 4.50 12.09
N CYS A 156 1.79 5.11 10.99
CA CYS A 156 1.89 6.57 10.87
C CYS A 156 0.52 7.26 10.79
N VAL A 157 -0.54 6.51 10.47
CA VAL A 157 -1.92 7.01 10.50
C VAL A 157 -2.45 6.87 11.93
N SER A 158 -2.67 7.99 12.60
CA SER A 158 -3.16 8.00 13.98
C SER A 158 -4.62 7.52 14.08
N PRO A 159 -4.97 6.67 15.06
CA PRO A 159 -6.37 6.33 15.36
C PRO A 159 -7.25 7.56 15.60
N LEU A 160 -6.70 8.64 16.17
CA LEU A 160 -7.42 9.88 16.41
C LEU A 160 -7.74 10.63 15.10
N LEU A 161 -6.86 10.53 14.10
CA LEU A 161 -7.13 11.10 12.78
C LEU A 161 -8.30 10.36 12.12
N VAL A 162 -8.33 9.02 12.19
CA VAL A 162 -9.43 8.20 11.67
C VAL A 162 -10.76 8.60 12.32
N LYS A 163 -10.79 8.70 13.66
CA LYS A 163 -11.98 9.14 14.40
C LYS A 163 -12.43 10.55 14.00
N LYS A 164 -11.49 11.47 13.80
CA LYS A 164 -11.79 12.82 13.32
C LYS A 164 -12.42 12.78 11.93
N MET A 165 -11.86 12.01 10.99
CA MET A 165 -12.41 11.87 9.64
C MET A 165 -13.83 11.32 9.66
N ILE A 166 -14.10 10.28 10.43
CA ILE A 166 -15.46 9.74 10.63
C ILE A 166 -16.41 10.84 11.18
N SER A 167 -15.97 11.59 12.19
CA SER A 167 -16.77 12.66 12.77
C SER A 167 -17.03 13.81 11.80
N ASP A 168 -16.08 14.16 10.93
CA ASP A 168 -16.24 15.24 9.97
C ASP A 168 -17.16 14.82 8.82
N ILE A 169 -17.10 13.55 8.38
CA ILE A 169 -18.05 13.00 7.40
C ILE A 169 -19.48 13.02 7.96
N LYS A 170 -19.70 12.56 9.19
CA LYS A 170 -21.03 12.56 9.85
C LYS A 170 -21.63 13.97 10.02
N ARG A 171 -20.79 15.02 9.93
CA ARG A 171 -21.19 16.42 10.05
C ARG A 171 -21.24 17.12 8.69
N ASP A 172 -21.19 16.35 7.60
CA ASP A 172 -21.20 16.83 6.21
C ASP A 172 -20.10 17.87 5.91
N LYS A 173 -18.95 17.77 6.60
CA LYS A 173 -17.83 18.72 6.40
C LYS A 173 -16.88 18.32 5.29
N ILE A 174 -16.72 17.02 5.07
CA ILE A 174 -15.84 16.42 4.07
C ILE A 174 -16.52 15.19 3.48
N SER A 175 -16.20 14.86 2.24
CA SER A 175 -16.64 13.60 1.64
C SER A 175 -15.83 12.40 2.14
N ILE A 176 -16.32 11.18 1.91
CA ILE A 176 -15.61 9.93 2.22
C ILE A 176 -14.30 9.84 1.41
N GLU A 177 -14.34 10.23 0.14
CA GLU A 177 -13.19 10.28 -0.74
C GLU A 177 -12.12 11.25 -0.20
N GLU A 178 -12.52 12.47 0.19
CA GLU A 178 -11.60 13.45 0.77
C GLU A 178 -10.98 12.94 2.07
N ALA A 179 -11.78 12.31 2.93
CA ALA A 179 -11.31 11.68 4.16
C ALA A 179 -10.25 10.61 3.91
N ALA A 180 -10.49 9.71 2.95
CA ALA A 180 -9.54 8.66 2.57
C ALA A 180 -8.22 9.24 2.03
N ARG A 181 -8.29 10.30 1.23
CA ARG A 181 -7.12 11.04 0.74
C ARG A 181 -6.34 11.69 1.88
N GLU A 182 -7.01 12.29 2.88
CA GLU A 182 -6.36 12.83 4.08
C GLU A 182 -5.67 11.72 4.89
N LEU A 183 -6.31 10.55 5.03
CA LEU A 183 -5.74 9.40 5.74
C LEU A 183 -4.53 8.78 5.03
N ALA A 184 -4.39 8.95 3.72
CA ALA A 184 -3.24 8.48 2.97
C ALA A 184 -1.99 9.35 3.21
N LYS A 185 -2.14 10.63 3.56
CA LYS A 185 -1.01 11.57 3.69
C LYS A 185 0.02 11.17 4.74
N PRO A 186 -0.34 10.74 5.97
CA PRO A 186 0.63 10.35 6.99
C PRO A 186 1.51 9.15 6.60
N CYS A 187 1.06 8.30 5.67
CA CYS A 187 1.86 7.19 5.16
C CYS A 187 3.03 7.71 4.29
N VAL A 188 4.21 7.81 4.87
CA VAL A 188 5.36 8.47 4.21
C VAL A 188 5.89 7.75 2.97
N CYS A 189 5.60 6.47 2.76
CA CYS A 189 6.12 5.69 1.63
C CYS A 189 5.13 5.47 0.47
N GLY A 190 3.82 5.74 0.67
CA GLY A 190 2.81 5.62 -0.39
C GLY A 190 2.19 4.22 -0.55
N VAL A 191 2.20 3.39 0.51
CA VAL A 191 1.56 2.06 0.49
C VAL A 191 0.10 2.06 0.99
N PHE A 192 -0.39 3.17 1.55
CA PHE A 192 -1.77 3.24 2.04
C PHE A 192 -2.76 3.17 0.87
N ASN A 193 -3.81 2.36 1.00
CA ASN A 193 -4.82 2.18 -0.05
C ASN A 193 -6.03 3.11 0.23
N PRO A 194 -6.16 4.24 -0.48
CA PRO A 194 -7.26 5.18 -0.26
C PRO A 194 -8.62 4.58 -0.62
N LEU A 195 -8.75 3.82 -1.72
CA LEU A 195 -10.02 3.21 -2.11
C LEU A 195 -10.52 2.22 -1.05
N ARG A 196 -9.62 1.39 -0.51
CA ARG A 196 -9.98 0.51 0.61
C ARG A 196 -10.39 1.31 1.86
N ALA A 197 -9.77 2.47 2.11
CA ALA A 197 -10.17 3.33 3.21
C ALA A 197 -11.60 3.86 3.03
N GLU A 198 -12.00 4.21 1.79
CA GLU A 198 -13.36 4.65 1.47
C GLU A 198 -14.39 3.57 1.84
N GLU A 199 -14.19 2.34 1.39
CA GLU A 199 -15.08 1.21 1.71
C GLU A 199 -15.19 0.94 3.21
N LEU A 200 -14.07 1.03 3.93
CA LEU A 200 -14.04 0.86 5.38
C LEU A 200 -14.78 1.99 6.09
N LEU A 201 -14.58 3.24 5.68
CA LEU A 201 -15.28 4.40 6.23
C LEU A 201 -16.80 4.30 5.99
N GLU A 202 -17.23 3.95 4.78
CA GLU A 202 -18.64 3.70 4.47
C GLU A 202 -19.25 2.64 5.39
N LYS A 203 -18.54 1.52 5.59
CA LYS A 203 -19.00 0.43 6.45
C LYS A 203 -19.16 0.89 7.91
N ILE A 204 -18.22 1.68 8.42
CA ILE A 204 -18.28 2.24 9.79
C ILE A 204 -19.48 3.19 9.94
N LEU A 205 -19.74 4.02 8.94
CA LEU A 205 -20.85 4.96 8.94
C LEU A 205 -22.20 4.24 8.92
N LYS A 206 -22.35 3.20 8.09
CA LYS A 206 -23.56 2.36 8.05
C LYS A 206 -23.84 1.65 9.38
N LYS A 207 -22.80 1.18 10.09
CA LYS A 207 -22.95 0.57 11.43
C LYS A 207 -23.38 1.58 12.50
N SER A 208 -22.96 2.84 12.38
CA SER A 208 -23.23 3.87 13.39
C SER A 208 -24.57 4.58 13.22
N GLY A 209 -25.26 4.37 12.10
CA GLY A 209 -26.50 5.06 11.72
C GLY A 209 -27.77 4.24 11.99
N GLY A 210 -27.66 3.10 12.68
CA GLY A 210 -28.78 2.34 13.24
C GLY A 210 -28.77 2.43 14.76
#